data_AF-K1UDZ0-F1
#
_entry.id   AF-K1UDZ0-F1
#
_cell.length_a   1.000
_cell.length_b   1.000
_cell.length_c   1.000
_cell.angle_alpha   90.00
_cell.angle_beta   90.00
_cell.angle_gamma   90.00
#
_symmetry.space_group_name_H-M   'P 1'
#
loop_
_entity.id
_entity.type
_entity.pdbx_description
1 polymer ?
#
loop_
_entity_poly.entity_id
_entity_poly.type
_entity_poly.pdbx_seq_one_letter_code
_entity_poly.pdbx_strand_id
1 'polypeptide(L)' 'NLIGTPATGHKICDKIEGAPQKNVYKAANLDEAVKKAYEVTEKGKICLLSPAASSYNCYKNFEEKGKHYKMLVREYGKED' A
#
# COMPACT_ATOMS: atom_id res chain seq x y z
N ASN A 1 -2.19 -1.99 -10.36
CA ASN A 1 -1.98 -2.67 -9.07
C ASN A 1 -2.75 -1.95 -7.98
N LEU A 2 -3.56 -2.64 -7.19
CA LEU A 2 -4.11 -2.16 -5.92
C LEU A 2 -3.56 -3.03 -4.80
N ILE A 3 -3.07 -2.41 -3.73
CA ILE A 3 -2.53 -3.13 -2.57
C ILE A 3 -3.32 -2.68 -1.33
N GLY A 4 -4.09 -3.60 -0.75
CA GLY A 4 -4.92 -3.34 0.42
C GLY A 4 -4.28 -3.86 1.71
N THR A 5 -4.21 -3.00 2.73
CA THR A 5 -3.89 -3.40 4.11
C THR A 5 -5.15 -3.92 4.83
N PRO A 6 -5.05 -4.51 6.04
CA PRO A 6 -6.19 -5.10 6.73
C PRO A 6 -7.36 -4.13 6.99
N ALA A 7 -8.48 -4.72 7.43
CA ALA A 7 -9.79 -4.08 7.60
C ALA A 7 -10.38 -3.59 6.27
N THR A 8 -10.40 -2.28 6.03
CA THR A 8 -11.08 -1.71 4.87
C THR A 8 -10.35 -2.03 3.55
N GLY A 9 -9.01 -2.07 3.56
CA GLY A 9 -8.24 -2.35 2.34
C GLY A 9 -8.52 -3.75 1.80
N HIS A 10 -8.52 -4.77 2.66
CA HIS A 10 -8.88 -6.15 2.28
C HIS A 10 -10.31 -6.24 1.74
N LYS A 11 -11.29 -5.59 2.39
CA LYS A 11 -12.68 -5.55 1.90
C LYS A 11 -12.81 -4.91 0.51
N ILE A 12 -12.03 -3.87 0.23
CA ILE A 12 -11.99 -3.27 -1.11
C ILE A 12 -11.38 -4.26 -2.10
N CYS A 13 -10.24 -4.88 -1.75
CA CYS A 13 -9.62 -5.92 -2.56
C CYS A 13 -10.60 -7.04 -2.92
N ASP A 14 -11.34 -7.58 -1.95
CA ASP A 14 -12.34 -8.63 -2.15
C ASP A 14 -13.42 -8.21 -3.16
N LYS A 15 -13.88 -6.96 -3.09
CA LYS A 15 -14.94 -6.44 -3.97
C LYS A 15 -14.49 -6.19 -5.41
N ILE A 16 -13.20 -5.94 -5.62
CA ILE A 16 -12.65 -5.66 -6.94
C ILE A 16 -11.83 -6.82 -7.50
N GLU A 17 -11.70 -7.91 -6.75
CA GLU A 17 -11.05 -9.14 -7.19
C GLU A 17 -11.78 -9.68 -8.42
N GLY A 18 -11.03 -9.98 -9.49
CA GLY A 18 -11.59 -10.38 -10.78
C GLY A 18 -12.02 -9.23 -11.71
N ALA A 19 -11.86 -7.97 -11.31
CA ALA A 19 -12.06 -6.84 -12.21
C ALA A 19 -11.02 -6.87 -13.36
N PRO A 20 -11.45 -6.67 -14.62
CA PRO A 20 -10.54 -6.71 -15.77
C PRO A 20 -9.47 -5.62 -15.64
N GLN A 21 -8.24 -5.96 -16.02
CA GLN A 21 -7.09 -5.04 -16.06
C GLN A 21 -6.64 -4.46 -14.71
N LYS A 22 -6.98 -5.10 -13.57
CA LYS A 22 -6.52 -4.68 -12.24
C LYS A 22 -5.93 -5.86 -11.47
N ASN A 23 -4.62 -5.81 -11.23
CA ASN A 23 -3.99 -6.70 -10.26
C ASN A 23 -4.27 -6.21 -8.84
N VAL A 24 -4.71 -7.11 -7.96
CA VAL A 24 -5.10 -6.82 -6.59
C VAL A 24 -4.24 -7.67 -5.65
N TYR A 25 -3.71 -7.03 -4.61
CA TYR A 25 -2.85 -7.68 -3.61
C TYR A 25 -3.32 -7.32 -2.21
N LYS A 26 -3.23 -8.27 -1.27
CA LYS A 26 -3.50 -8.06 0.15
C LYS A 26 -2.17 -8.11 0.89
N ALA A 27 -1.89 -7.11 1.71
CA ALA A 27 -0.71 -7.05 2.56
C ALA A 27 -1.14 -7.08 4.04
N ALA A 28 -0.31 -7.63 4.94
CA ALA A 28 -0.64 -7.68 6.36
C ALA A 28 -0.45 -6.33 7.05
N ASN A 29 0.45 -5.48 6.54
CA ASN A 29 0.76 -4.17 7.13
C ASN A 29 1.32 -3.21 6.06
N LEU A 30 1.72 -2.00 6.47
CA LEU A 30 2.24 -0.97 5.56
C LEU A 30 3.60 -1.34 4.96
N ASP A 31 4.47 -2.02 5.72
CA ASP A 31 5.77 -2.47 5.25
C ASP A 31 5.63 -3.46 4.09
N GLU A 32 4.87 -4.53 4.29
CA GLU A 32 4.58 -5.50 3.23
C GLU A 32 3.88 -4.86 2.02
N ALA A 33 3.03 -3.86 2.25
CA ALA A 33 2.37 -3.15 1.17
C ALA A 33 3.36 -2.35 0.32
N VAL A 34 4.33 -1.66 0.95
CA VAL A 34 5.36 -0.89 0.24
C VAL A 34 6.33 -1.82 -0.47
N LYS A 35 6.77 -2.89 0.19
CA LYS A 35 7.62 -3.93 -0.42
C LYS A 35 6.97 -4.52 -1.67
N LYS A 36 5.70 -4.96 -1.54
CA LYS A 36 4.94 -5.49 -2.68
C LYS A 36 4.80 -4.45 -3.78
N ALA A 37 4.56 -3.19 -3.43
CA ALA A 37 4.47 -2.11 -4.40
C ALA A 37 5.76 -1.97 -5.21
N TYR A 38 6.92 -2.10 -4.58
CA TYR A 38 8.22 -2.09 -5.26
C TYR A 38 8.36 -3.26 -6.24
N GLU A 39 8.03 -4.47 -5.80
CA GLU A 39 8.13 -5.69 -6.63
C GLU A 39 7.25 -5.65 -7.88
N VAL A 40 6.06 -5.01 -7.82
CA VAL A 40 5.06 -5.07 -8.90
C VAL A 40 4.95 -3.79 -9.73
N THR A 41 5.69 -2.73 -9.36
CA THR A 41 5.63 -1.43 -10.05
C THR A 41 6.83 -1.27 -10.95
N GLU A 42 6.58 -1.13 -12.25
CA GLU A 42 7.64 -0.95 -13.24
C GLU A 42 8.34 0.42 -13.10
N LYS A 43 9.61 0.48 -13.52
CA LYS A 43 10.38 1.71 -13.58
C LYS A 43 9.64 2.79 -14.39
N GLY A 44 9.61 4.01 -13.87
CA GLY A 44 8.91 5.15 -14.50
C GLY A 44 7.40 5.20 -14.25
N LYS A 45 6.84 4.30 -13.43
CA LYS A 45 5.46 4.36 -12.93
C LYS A 45 5.41 5.00 -11.53
N ILE A 46 4.20 5.29 -11.06
CA ILE A 46 3.95 5.97 -9.78
C ILE A 46 3.32 4.98 -8.79
N CYS A 47 3.84 4.96 -7.56
CA CYS A 47 3.18 4.34 -6.41
C CYS A 47 2.56 5.42 -5.51
N LEU A 48 1.25 5.38 -5.33
CA LEU A 48 0.48 6.35 -4.55
C LEU A 48 -0.09 5.71 -3.28
N LEU A 49 0.24 6.27 -2.12
CA LEU A 49 -0.50 6.01 -0.88
C LEU A 49 -1.74 6.90 -0.80
N SER A 50 -2.93 6.31 -0.96
CA SER A 50 -4.22 7.01 -0.80
C SER A 50 -5.07 6.32 0.28
N PRO A 51 -4.99 6.76 1.54
CA PRO A 51 -5.76 6.15 2.62
C PRO A 51 -7.22 6.59 2.54
N ALA A 52 -8.07 5.80 1.88
CA ALA A 52 -9.52 6.01 1.79
C ALA A 52 -10.29 5.74 3.11
N ALA A 53 -9.58 5.43 4.21
CA ALA A 53 -10.15 5.14 5.53
C ALA A 53 -9.22 5.59 6.65
N SER A 54 -9.81 5.90 7.82
CA SER A 54 -9.06 6.43 8.95
C SER A 54 -8.09 5.41 9.55
N SER A 55 -6.89 5.86 9.90
CA SER A 55 -5.75 5.05 10.35
C SER A 55 -5.75 4.71 11.85
N TYR A 56 -6.85 4.96 12.56
CA TYR A 56 -6.93 4.96 14.03
C TYR A 56 -6.64 3.62 14.73
N ASN A 57 -6.51 2.50 14.01
CA ASN A 57 -6.18 1.21 14.64
C ASN A 57 -4.66 0.94 14.78
N CYS A 58 -3.81 1.53 13.93
CA CYS A 58 -2.36 1.25 13.93
C CYS A 58 -1.48 2.50 14.07
N TYR A 59 -2.04 3.71 13.89
CA TYR A 59 -1.28 4.95 13.92
C TYR A 59 -2.03 6.02 14.70
N LYS A 60 -1.28 6.82 15.47
CA LYS A 60 -1.82 7.93 16.27
C LYS A 60 -2.51 8.99 15.40
N ASN A 61 -1.99 9.23 14.20
CA ASN A 61 -2.54 10.18 13.24
C ASN A 61 -2.06 9.85 11.80
N PHE A 62 -2.62 10.59 10.82
CA PHE A 62 -2.26 10.45 9.40
C PHE A 62 -0.80 10.84 9.10
N GLU A 63 -0.23 11.77 9.87
CA GLU A 63 1.14 12.25 9.69
C GLU A 63 2.16 11.16 10.03
N GLU A 64 1.98 10.44 11.15
CA GLU A 64 2.83 9.32 11.55
C GLU A 64 2.82 8.21 10.51
N LYS A 65 1.63 7.88 9.98
CA LYS A 65 1.49 6.93 8.88
C LYS A 65 2.24 7.41 7.62
N GLY A 66 2.10 8.70 7.27
CA GLY A 66 2.79 9.30 6.13
C GLY A 66 4.31 9.31 6.29
N LYS A 67 4.82 9.58 7.51
CA LYS A 67 6.25 9.50 7.84
C LYS A 67 6.77 8.07 7.70
N HIS A 68 6.03 7.08 8.22
CA HIS A 68 6.37 5.67 8.10
C HIS A 68 6.41 5.23 6.63
N TYR A 69 5.39 5.60 5.82
CA TYR A 69 5.41 5.33 4.38
C TYR A 69 6.65 5.92 3.68
N LYS A 70 6.98 7.19 3.94
CA LYS A 70 8.16 7.83 3.35
C LYS A 70 9.47 7.16 3.77
N MET A 71 9.55 6.66 5.01
CA MET A 71 10.69 5.90 5.49
C MET A 71 10.86 4.61 4.70
N LEU A 72 9.79 3.81 4.59
CA LEU A 72 9.79 2.55 3.85
C LEU A 72 10.12 2.74 2.37
N VAL A 73 9.53 3.74 1.71
CA VAL A 73 9.83 4.05 0.29
C VAL A 73 11.32 4.38 0.10
N ARG A 74 11.95 5.08 1.06
CA ARG A 74 13.38 5.40 1.02
C ARG A 74 14.27 4.22 1.35
N GLU A 75 13.78 3.25 2.10
CA GLU A 75 14.52 2.03 2.43
C GLU A 75 14.59 1.13 1.20
N TYR A 76 13.42 0.71 0.70
CA TYR A 76 13.33 -0.16 -0.47
C TYR A 76 13.84 0.50 -1.76
N GLY A 77 13.68 1.82 -1.90
CA GLY A 77 14.17 2.56 -3.08
C GLY A 77 15.68 2.81 -3.10
N LYS A 78 16.43 2.46 -2.05
CA LYS A 78 17.91 2.51 -2.04
C LYS A 78 18.56 1.21 -2.51
N GLU A 79 17.79 0.14 -2.67
CA GLU A 79 18.28 -1.17 -3.09
C GLU A 79 18.35 -1.33 -4.63
N ASP A 80 18.13 -0.24 -5.39
CA ASP A 80 18.30 -0.15 -6.87
C ASP A 80 19.59 0.59 -7.28
#